data_AF-A0A4P7H2H4-F1
#
_entry.id   AF-A0A4P7H2H4-F1
#
_cell.length_a   1.000
_cell.length_b   1.000
_cell.length_c   1.000
_cell.angle_alpha   90.00
_cell.angle_beta   90.00
_cell.angle_gamma   90.00
#
_symmetry.space_group_name_H-M   'P 1'
#
loop_
_entity.id
_entity.type
_entity.pdbx_description
1 polymer ?
#
loop_
_entity_poly.entity_id
_entity_poly.type
_entity_poly.pdbx_seq_one_letter_code
_entity_poly.pdbx_strand_id
1 'polypeptide(L)' 'MASPTYRDDWVDGLLDQGRAEGEARGEAKMLLRALVARGFVVSDDLRTRILSTSDTEQLEAWMDKAAVADSLDVVFGD' A
#
# COMPACT_ATOMS: atom_id res chain seq x y z
N MET A 1 -37.36 10.06 -12.91
CA MET A 1 -37.25 8.88 -12.04
C MET A 1 -35.93 8.21 -12.37
N ALA A 2 -34.98 8.11 -11.43
CA ALA A 2 -33.71 7.43 -11.68
C ALA A 2 -33.96 5.91 -11.80
N SER A 3 -33.42 5.30 -12.87
CA SER A 3 -33.52 3.86 -13.13
C SER A 3 -32.88 3.06 -11.99
N PRO A 4 -33.44 1.89 -11.59
CA PRO A 4 -32.85 1.03 -10.55
C PRO A 4 -31.38 0.70 -10.80
N THR A 5 -31.01 0.45 -12.05
CA THR A 5 -29.65 0.10 -12.49
C THR A 5 -28.59 1.17 -12.25
N TYR A 6 -28.97 2.46 -12.21
CA TYR A 6 -28.02 3.55 -11.97
C TYR A 6 -27.46 3.56 -10.54
N ARG A 7 -28.22 2.98 -9.59
CA ARG A 7 -27.82 2.94 -8.18
C ARG A 7 -26.80 1.83 -7.90
N ASP A 8 -26.88 0.73 -8.63
CA ASP A 8 -26.06 -0.45 -8.39
C ASP A 8 -24.63 -0.24 -8.92
N ASP A 9 -24.45 0.25 -10.15
CA ASP A 9 -23.12 0.53 -10.74
C ASP A 9 -22.29 1.53 -9.92
N TRP A 10 -22.94 2.54 -9.32
CA TRP A 10 -22.27 3.54 -8.48
C TRP A 10 -21.87 2.99 -7.11
N VAL A 11 -22.71 2.12 -6.53
CA VAL A 11 -22.41 1.43 -5.27
C VAL A 11 -21.27 0.44 -5.48
N ASP A 12 -21.28 -0.33 -6.57
CA ASP A 12 -20.22 -1.28 -6.90
C ASP A 12 -18.87 -0.56 -7.09
N GLY A 13 -18.85 0.55 -7.83
CA GLY A 13 -17.64 1.36 -7.98
C GLY A 13 -17.08 1.92 -6.66
N LEU A 14 -17.95 2.30 -5.71
CA LEU A 14 -17.51 2.74 -4.39
C LEU A 14 -16.98 1.59 -3.53
N LEU A 15 -17.60 0.41 -3.61
CA LEU A 15 -17.12 -0.78 -2.90
C LEU A 15 -15.75 -1.22 -3.43
N ASP A 16 -15.55 -1.20 -4.74
CA ASP A 16 -14.28 -1.51 -5.39
C ASP A 16 -13.20 -0.49 -5.00
N GLN A 17 -13.52 0.81 -5.00
CA GLN A 17 -12.59 1.84 -4.53
C GLN A 17 -12.22 1.63 -3.06
N GLY A 18 -13.21 1.39 -2.19
CA GLY A 18 -12.98 1.15 -0.77
C GLY A 18 -12.12 -0.09 -0.51
N ARG A 19 -12.29 -1.14 -1.33
CA ARG A 19 -11.47 -2.34 -1.28
C ARG A 19 -10.03 -2.06 -1.71
N ALA A 20 -9.83 -1.38 -2.83
CA ALA A 20 -8.50 -1.02 -3.32
C ALA A 20 -7.75 -0.13 -2.31
N GLU A 21 -8.41 0.87 -1.73
CA GLU A 21 -7.83 1.69 -0.65
C GLU A 21 -7.49 0.86 0.60
N GLY A 22 -8.33 -0.11 0.93
CA GLY A 22 -8.11 -1.03 2.05
C GLY A 22 -6.89 -1.92 1.84
N GLU A 23 -6.75 -2.47 0.63
CA GLU A 23 -5.62 -3.31 0.21
C GLU A 23 -4.30 -2.53 0.28
N ALA A 24 -4.22 -1.35 -0.36
CA ALA A 24 -3.02 -0.52 -0.30
C ALA A 24 -2.63 -0.10 1.13
N ARG A 25 -3.60 0.32 1.95
CA ARG A 25 -3.34 0.64 3.37
C ARG A 25 -2.86 -0.57 4.17
N GLY A 26 -3.36 -1.77 3.84
CA GLY A 26 -2.95 -3.03 4.46
C GLY A 26 -1.50 -3.36 4.12
N GLU A 27 -1.16 -3.32 2.84
CA GLU A 27 0.19 -3.60 2.32
C GLU A 27 1.23 -2.61 2.86
N ALA A 28 0.93 -1.31 2.84
CA ALA A 28 1.80 -0.28 3.40
C ALA A 28 2.13 -0.55 4.88
N LYS A 29 1.13 -0.94 5.68
CA LYS A 29 1.35 -1.33 7.09
C LYS A 29 2.18 -2.59 7.23
N MET A 30 1.97 -3.57 6.35
CA MET A 30 2.76 -4.80 6.35
C MET A 30 4.21 -4.56 5.95
N LEU A 31 4.46 -3.67 4.99
CA LEU A 31 5.81 -3.28 4.60
C LEU A 31 6.56 -2.64 5.77
N LEU A 32 5.92 -1.69 6.46
CA LEU A 32 6.51 -1.07 7.66
C LEU A 32 6.86 -2.10 8.74
N ARG A 33 5.98 -3.09 8.96
CA ARG A 33 6.24 -4.18 9.91
C ARG A 33 7.42 -5.03 9.48
N ALA A 34 7.51 -5.37 8.19
CA ALA A 34 8.62 -6.15 7.65
C ALA A 34 9.97 -5.41 7.79
N LEU A 35 10.00 -4.11 7.48
CA LEU A 35 11.21 -3.29 7.61
C LEU A 35 11.70 -3.24 9.06
N VAL A 36 10.79 -3.02 10.01
CA VAL A 36 11.12 -3.03 11.45
C VAL A 36 11.58 -4.42 11.90
N ALA A 37 10.92 -5.49 11.45
CA ALA A 37 11.31 -6.88 11.77
C ALA A 37 12.70 -7.25 11.22
N ARG A 38 13.10 -6.62 10.11
CA ARG A 38 14.45 -6.70 9.55
C ARG A 38 15.51 -5.91 10.31
N GLY A 39 15.10 -5.08 11.27
CA GLY A 39 15.99 -4.22 12.03
C GLY A 39 16.28 -2.87 11.37
N PHE A 40 15.55 -2.51 10.30
CA PHE A 40 15.68 -1.17 9.71
C PHE A 40 15.04 -0.11 10.60
N VAL A 41 15.72 1.03 10.72
CA VAL A 41 15.17 2.23 11.33
C VAL A 41 14.39 2.99 10.26
N VAL A 42 13.07 3.04 10.39
CA VAL A 42 12.19 3.76 9.48
C VAL A 42 11.92 5.16 10.04
N SER A 43 12.36 6.20 9.32
CA SER A 43 12.08 7.59 9.68
C SER A 43 10.60 7.92 9.52
N ASP A 44 10.13 8.99 10.16
CA ASP A 44 8.74 9.42 10.04
C ASP A 44 8.38 9.89 8.63
N ASP A 45 9.34 10.49 7.90
CA ASP A 45 9.17 10.85 6.50
C ASP A 45 8.97 9.62 5.62
N LEU A 46 9.80 8.58 5.82
CA LEU A 46 9.66 7.34 5.07
C LEU A 46 8.37 6.59 5.44
N ARG A 47 7.99 6.60 6.72
CA ARG A 47 6.70 6.06 7.16
C ARG A 47 5.54 6.76 6.48
N THR A 48 5.60 8.09 6.39
CA THR A 48 4.57 8.90 5.72
C THR A 48 4.52 8.59 4.23
N ARG A 49 5.67 8.50 3.56
CA ARG A 49 5.77 8.08 2.14
C ARG A 49 5.06 6.74 1.93
N ILE A 50 5.43 5.71 2.68
CA ILE A 50 4.88 4.36 2.54
C ILE A 50 3.36 4.34 2.79
N LEU A 51 2.87 5.01 3.84
CA LEU A 51 1.44 5.06 4.16
C LEU A 51 0.61 5.87 3.16
N SER A 52 1.25 6.76 2.39
CA SER A 52 0.60 7.57 1.36
C SER A 52 0.57 6.88 -0.02
N THR A 53 1.35 5.81 -0.22
CA THR A 53 1.36 5.05 -1.45
C THR A 53 0.07 4.24 -1.60
N SER A 54 -0.66 4.48 -2.68
CA SER A 54 -1.87 3.73 -3.06
C SER A 54 -1.63 2.67 -4.14
N ASP A 55 -0.43 2.67 -4.74
CA ASP A 55 -0.01 1.69 -5.74
C ASP A 55 0.45 0.41 -5.04
N THR A 56 -0.41 -0.60 -5.07
CA THR A 56 -0.16 -1.91 -4.46
C THR A 56 1.01 -2.64 -5.12
N GLU A 57 1.15 -2.56 -6.45
CA GLU A 57 2.27 -3.20 -7.15
C GLU A 57 3.62 -2.64 -6.70
N GLN A 58 3.68 -1.33 -6.46
CA GLN A 58 4.86 -0.70 -5.88
C GLN A 58 5.13 -1.15 -4.43
N LEU A 59 4.08 -1.27 -3.61
CA LEU A 59 4.20 -1.74 -2.23
C LEU A 59 4.67 -3.20 -2.16
N GLU A 60 4.14 -4.07 -3.02
CA GLU A 60 4.56 -5.46 -3.17
C GLU A 60 6.02 -5.56 -3.63
N ALA A 61 6.42 -4.77 -4.64
CA ALA A 61 7.81 -4.74 -5.10
C ALA A 61 8.78 -4.28 -4.00
N TRP A 62 8.39 -3.30 -3.18
CA TRP A 62 9.17 -2.92 -2.01
C TRP A 62 9.17 -4.02 -0.95
N MET A 63 8.08 -4.77 -0.77
CA MET A 63 8.03 -5.89 0.16
C MET A 63 8.97 -7.02 -0.24
N ASP A 64 8.99 -7.40 -1.52
CA ASP A 64 9.88 -8.42 -2.05
C ASP A 64 11.35 -8.03 -1.89
N LYS A 65 11.69 -6.77 -2.17
CA LYS A 65 13.05 -6.27 -1.91
C LYS A 65 13.36 -6.21 -0.43
N ALA A 66 12.42 -5.73 0.38
CA ALA A 66 12.53 -5.73 1.83
C ALA A 66 12.65 -7.16 2.38
N ALA A 67 12.33 -8.22 1.63
CA ALA A 67 12.53 -9.63 1.98
C ALA A 67 14.01 -10.11 1.87
N VAL A 68 14.88 -9.36 1.21
CA VAL A 68 16.29 -9.78 1.01
C VAL A 68 17.33 -8.66 1.10
N ALA A 69 16.93 -7.40 0.99
CA ALA A 69 17.83 -6.25 0.97
C ALA A 69 18.55 -6.03 2.30
N ASP A 70 19.79 -5.55 2.21
CA ASP A 70 20.65 -5.15 3.34
C ASP A 70 20.56 -3.65 3.67
N SER A 71 19.88 -2.85 2.84
CA SER A 71 19.69 -1.41 3.07
C SER A 71 18.34 -0.92 2.55
N LEU A 72 17.87 0.21 3.08
CA LEU A 72 16.64 0.86 2.64
C LEU A 72 16.77 1.41 1.20
N ASP A 73 17.95 1.88 0.81
CA ASP A 73 18.23 2.36 -0.55
C ASP A 73 17.93 1.27 -1.60
N VAL A 74 18.33 0.02 -1.32
CA VAL A 74 18.02 -1.12 -2.21
C VAL A 74 16.53 -1.43 -2.24
N VAL A 75 15.82 -1.28 -1.11
CA VAL A 75 14.36 -1.48 -1.04
C VAL A 75 13.63 -0.49 -1.93
N PHE A 76 13.94 0.80 -1.79
CA PHE A 76 13.18 1.86 -2.48
C PHE A 76 13.73 2.20 -3.87
N GLY A 77 14.96 1.79 -4.18
CA GLY A 77 15.65 2.13 -5.44
C GLY A 77 16.20 3.55 -5.46
N ASP A 78 16.53 4.09 -4.28
CA ASP A 78 17.09 5.44 -4.08
C ASP A 78 18.63 5.39 -3.99
#